data_AF-A0A2D1SZ83-F1
#
_entry.id   AF-A0A2D1SZ83-F1
#
_cell.length_a   1.000
_cell.length_b   1.000
_cell.length_c   1.000
_cell.angle_alpha   90.00
_cell.angle_beta   90.00
_cell.angle_gamma   90.00
#
_symmetry.space_group_name_H-M   'P 1'
#
loop_
_entity.id
_entity.type
_entity.pdbx_description
1 polymer ?
#
loop_
_entity_poly.entity_id
_entity_poly.type
_entity_poly.pdbx_seq_one_letter_code
_entity_poly.pdbx_strand_id
1 'polypeptide(L)'
;MNVGHIESTIRDQQNYRLFIQLLSENIIPAPIIHHYVNYLSADNGLLFELNDTDTSTVIQRSFSALFLTAIVNADRQLGILTKEEVEQLTTAAIELFSKEQDFRSYIDEMTGWAHSIAHTADLICALISHPYFNIRFTSHILQAIRTNLWKGYVFQDDEEERFVKIVEALIAKGIEEALFIEWVEQLFDRLEMVAYEQGYNASWFKARTNILNMMKTLYFFLKFSNHSDKLRGIVSIFIQRWLKLT
;
A
#
# COMPACT_ATOMS: atom_id res chain seq x y z
N MET A 1 22.80 5.88 4.48
CA MET A 1 22.26 6.44 3.21
C MET A 1 21.11 7.35 3.56
N ASN A 2 21.06 8.57 3.02
CA ASN A 2 19.95 9.49 3.27
C ASN A 2 18.84 9.21 2.24
N VAL A 3 17.90 8.33 2.58
CA VAL A 3 16.77 7.97 1.70
C VAL A 3 15.68 9.04 1.72
N GLY A 4 15.57 9.83 2.79
CA GLY A 4 14.57 10.87 2.96
C GLY A 4 15.04 12.29 2.64
N HIS A 5 16.00 12.46 1.72
CA HIS A 5 16.49 13.80 1.37
C HIS A 5 15.36 14.67 0.80
N ILE A 6 15.23 15.92 1.25
CA ILE A 6 14.11 16.78 0.85
C ILE A 6 14.12 17.06 -0.66
N GLU A 7 15.28 17.35 -1.23
CA GLU A 7 15.42 17.61 -2.66
C GLU A 7 15.25 16.34 -3.50
N SER A 8 14.23 16.32 -4.35
CA SER A 8 13.90 15.22 -5.26
C SER A 8 15.04 14.88 -6.23
N THR A 9 15.81 15.87 -6.68
CA THR A 9 16.96 15.66 -7.56
C THR A 9 18.01 14.75 -6.89
N ILE A 10 18.31 14.97 -5.60
CA ILE A 10 19.28 14.16 -4.86
C ILE A 10 18.66 12.80 -4.52
N ARG A 11 17.43 12.80 -4.00
CA ARG A 11 16.75 11.60 -3.53
C ARG A 11 16.40 10.63 -4.65
N ASP A 12 15.75 11.11 -5.70
CA ASP A 12 15.12 10.28 -6.73
C ASP A 12 16.11 10.01 -7.87
N GLN A 13 16.71 11.08 -8.41
CA GLN A 13 17.53 10.98 -9.63
C GLN A 13 18.96 10.50 -9.36
N GLN A 14 19.47 10.71 -8.14
CA GLN A 14 20.82 10.28 -7.75
C GLN A 14 20.76 9.06 -6.82
N ASN A 15 20.27 9.23 -5.58
CA ASN A 15 20.35 8.18 -4.56
C ASN A 15 19.58 6.93 -4.95
N TYR A 16 18.27 7.06 -5.25
CA TYR A 16 17.44 5.92 -5.60
C TYR A 16 17.88 5.28 -6.92
N ARG A 17 18.15 6.08 -7.95
CA ARG A 17 18.63 5.57 -9.23
C ARG A 17 19.94 4.78 -9.11
N LEU A 18 20.92 5.31 -8.37
CA LEU A 18 22.18 4.61 -8.12
C LEU A 18 21.93 3.32 -7.35
N PHE A 19 21.07 3.35 -6.33
CA PHE A 19 20.71 2.17 -5.56
C PHE A 19 20.11 1.07 -6.44
N ILE A 20 19.16 1.41 -7.31
CA ILE A 20 18.55 0.46 -8.26
C ILE A 20 19.59 -0.14 -9.20
N GLN A 21 20.52 0.67 -9.71
CA GLN A 21 21.60 0.18 -10.57
C GLN A 21 22.51 -0.81 -9.83
N LEU A 22 22.97 -0.46 -8.63
CA LEU A 22 23.83 -1.33 -7.84
C LEU A 22 23.13 -2.64 -7.44
N LEU A 23 21.83 -2.56 -7.15
CA LEU A 23 21.02 -3.71 -6.80
C LEU A 23 20.80 -4.64 -8.01
N SER A 24 20.52 -4.09 -9.20
CA SER A 24 20.30 -4.89 -10.42
C SER A 24 21.56 -5.54 -10.96
N GLU A 25 22.72 -4.92 -10.72
CA GLU A 25 24.04 -5.49 -11.03
C GLU A 25 24.53 -6.48 -9.95
N ASN A 26 23.73 -6.74 -8.90
CA ASN A 26 24.07 -7.61 -7.77
C ASN A 26 25.40 -7.24 -7.08
N ILE A 27 25.74 -5.94 -7.07
CA ILE A 27 27.01 -5.43 -6.51
C ILE A 27 26.90 -5.25 -4.99
N ILE A 28 25.69 -5.04 -4.46
CA ILE A 28 25.48 -4.79 -3.02
C ILE A 28 25.66 -6.11 -2.25
N PRO A 29 26.63 -6.21 -1.32
CA PRO A 29 26.85 -7.44 -0.56
C PRO A 29 25.68 -7.76 0.36
N ALA A 30 25.39 -9.06 0.55
CA ALA A 30 24.30 -9.53 1.42
C ALA A 30 24.31 -8.91 2.85
N PRO A 31 25.46 -8.78 3.56
CA PRO A 31 25.47 -8.12 4.87
C PRO A 31 24.97 -6.67 4.86
N ILE A 32 25.19 -5.96 3.74
CA ILE A 32 24.71 -4.59 3.56
C ILE A 32 23.19 -4.58 3.30
N ILE A 33 22.68 -5.55 2.54
CA ILE A 33 21.23 -5.72 2.32
C ILE A 33 20.51 -6.00 3.65
N HIS A 34 21.01 -6.93 4.48
CA HIS A 34 20.47 -7.20 5.81
C HIS A 34 20.48 -5.94 6.69
N HIS A 35 21.58 -5.18 6.68
CA HIS A 35 21.65 -3.93 7.44
C HIS A 35 20.59 -2.92 6.95
N TYR A 36 20.43 -2.75 5.63
CA TYR A 36 19.44 -1.84 5.08
C TYR A 36 18.01 -2.23 5.42
N VAL A 37 17.67 -3.52 5.30
CA VAL A 37 16.33 -4.00 5.65
C VAL A 37 16.04 -3.72 7.12
N ASN A 38 16.93 -4.14 8.03
CA ASN A 38 16.73 -3.94 9.46
C ASN A 38 16.66 -2.45 9.85
N TYR A 39 17.46 -1.59 9.21
CA TYR A 39 17.45 -0.16 9.50
C TYR A 39 16.18 0.52 9.00
N LEU A 40 15.77 0.23 7.76
CA LEU A 40 14.63 0.88 7.12
C LEU A 40 13.28 0.31 7.57
N SER A 41 13.21 -0.93 8.04
CA SER A 41 11.96 -1.55 8.51
C SER A 41 11.55 -1.11 9.93
N ALA A 42 12.30 -0.21 10.56
CA ALA A 42 12.14 0.19 11.96
C ALA A 42 11.84 1.69 12.10
N ASP A 43 12.03 2.23 13.30
CA ASP A 43 11.80 3.64 13.67
C ASP A 43 12.71 4.63 12.93
N ASN A 44 13.76 4.16 12.25
CA ASN A 44 14.60 5.01 11.40
C ASN A 44 14.10 5.12 9.96
N GLY A 45 13.10 4.32 9.57
CA GLY A 45 12.60 4.26 8.20
C GLY A 45 11.08 4.26 8.13
N LEU A 46 10.45 3.11 7.92
CA LEU A 46 9.00 2.98 7.78
C LEU A 46 8.23 3.60 8.96
N LEU A 47 8.76 3.51 10.17
CA LEU A 47 8.09 4.00 11.38
C LEU A 47 8.66 5.35 11.86
N PHE A 48 9.47 6.02 11.03
CA PHE A 48 10.12 7.29 11.38
C PHE A 48 9.12 8.40 11.69
N GLU A 49 9.15 8.85 12.94
CA GLU A 49 8.29 9.91 13.48
C GLU A 49 6.84 9.74 13.05
N LEU A 50 6.34 8.51 13.15
CA LEU A 50 4.98 8.17 12.75
C LEU A 50 3.97 9.06 13.49
N ASN A 51 3.00 9.57 12.75
CA ASN A 51 2.03 10.63 13.13
C ASN A 51 2.54 12.07 13.03
N ASP A 52 3.83 12.30 12.75
CA ASP A 52 4.28 13.60 12.30
C ASP A 52 3.86 13.83 10.84
N THR A 53 3.43 15.06 10.58
CA THR A 53 2.98 15.56 9.27
C THR A 53 3.99 16.53 8.65
N ASP A 54 5.15 16.71 9.29
CA ASP A 54 6.27 17.44 8.68
C ASP A 54 6.73 16.76 7.39
N THR A 55 7.06 17.59 6.40
CA THR A 55 7.42 17.13 5.05
C THR A 55 8.64 16.21 5.05
N SER A 56 9.64 16.48 5.89
CA SER A 56 10.84 15.63 5.92
C SER A 56 10.54 14.23 6.46
N THR A 57 9.61 14.12 7.42
CA THR A 57 9.26 12.85 8.06
C THR A 57 8.48 11.92 7.12
N VAL A 58 7.49 12.46 6.38
CA VAL A 58 6.73 11.67 5.39
C VAL A 58 7.63 11.19 4.26
N ILE A 59 8.59 12.02 3.83
CA ILE A 59 9.56 11.65 2.79
C ILE A 59 10.46 10.51 3.27
N GLN A 60 10.92 10.53 4.53
CA GLN A 60 11.71 9.44 5.11
C GLN A 60 10.92 8.12 5.13
N ARG A 61 9.67 8.11 5.61
CA ARG A 61 8.82 6.90 5.65
C ARG A 61 8.55 6.37 4.24
N SER A 62 8.13 7.26 3.35
CA SER A 62 7.78 6.94 1.97
C SER A 62 8.95 6.34 1.19
N PHE A 63 10.13 6.96 1.25
CA PHE A 63 11.28 6.47 0.50
C PHE A 63 11.92 5.25 1.16
N SER A 64 11.78 5.07 2.47
CA SER A 64 12.09 3.79 3.10
C SER A 64 11.26 2.66 2.47
N ALA A 65 9.95 2.87 2.29
CA ALA A 65 9.08 1.90 1.61
C ALA A 65 9.53 1.65 0.16
N LEU A 66 9.85 2.70 -0.60
CA LEU A 66 10.30 2.57 -1.99
C LEU A 66 11.61 1.77 -2.15
N PHE A 67 12.60 2.03 -1.29
CA PHE A 67 13.87 1.29 -1.29
C PHE A 67 13.66 -0.17 -0.88
N LEU A 68 12.85 -0.41 0.16
CA LEU A 68 12.51 -1.76 0.62
C LEU A 68 11.76 -2.55 -0.46
N THR A 69 10.87 -1.92 -1.22
CA THR A 69 10.19 -2.55 -2.37
C THR A 69 11.18 -3.07 -3.39
N ALA A 70 12.21 -2.28 -3.71
CA ALA A 70 13.25 -2.70 -4.64
C ALA A 70 14.05 -3.90 -4.10
N ILE A 71 14.44 -3.85 -2.82
CA ILE A 71 15.16 -4.96 -2.15
C ILE A 71 14.31 -6.23 -2.18
N VAL A 72 13.06 -6.18 -1.75
CA VAL A 72 12.16 -7.35 -1.70
C VAL A 72 11.96 -7.95 -3.10
N ASN A 73 11.83 -7.13 -4.14
CA ASN A 73 11.70 -7.62 -5.50
C ASN A 73 12.97 -8.29 -6.02
N ALA A 74 14.16 -7.75 -5.74
CA ALA A 74 15.42 -8.39 -6.07
C ALA A 74 15.62 -9.69 -5.29
N ASP A 75 15.24 -9.70 -4.01
CA ASP A 75 15.43 -10.84 -3.12
C ASP A 75 14.67 -12.09 -3.56
N ARG A 76 13.55 -11.94 -4.28
CA ARG A 76 12.83 -13.07 -4.89
C ARG A 76 13.72 -13.94 -5.78
N GLN A 77 14.78 -13.37 -6.36
CA GLN A 77 15.76 -14.09 -7.17
C GLN A 77 17.05 -14.39 -6.38
N LEU A 78 17.46 -13.49 -5.49
CA LEU A 78 18.73 -13.59 -4.77
C LEU A 78 18.68 -14.51 -3.55
N GLY A 79 17.52 -14.61 -2.89
CA GLY A 79 17.30 -15.45 -1.71
C GLY A 79 18.19 -15.07 -0.51
N ILE A 80 18.44 -13.78 -0.32
CA ILE A 80 19.29 -13.22 0.73
C ILE A 80 18.50 -13.06 2.03
N LEU A 81 17.26 -12.53 1.98
CA LEU A 81 16.50 -12.24 3.19
C LEU A 81 16.04 -13.52 3.88
N THR A 82 16.06 -13.47 5.22
CA THR A 82 15.52 -14.53 6.05
C THR A 82 13.99 -14.42 6.15
N LYS A 83 13.33 -15.53 6.50
CA LYS A 83 11.89 -15.52 6.78
C LYS A 83 11.52 -14.54 7.90
N GLU A 84 12.35 -14.47 8.95
CA GLU A 84 12.16 -13.56 10.09
C GLU A 84 12.15 -12.09 9.62
N GLU A 85 13.13 -11.69 8.80
CA GLU A 85 13.21 -10.33 8.24
C GLU A 85 12.00 -10.00 7.37
N VAL A 86 11.53 -10.93 6.54
CA VAL A 86 10.33 -10.72 5.71
C VAL A 86 9.08 -10.57 6.58
N GLU A 87 8.92 -11.36 7.65
CA GLU A 87 7.78 -11.24 8.57
C GLU A 87 7.81 -9.93 9.39
N GLN A 88 8.99 -9.50 9.85
CA GLN A 88 9.18 -8.23 10.55
C GLN A 88 8.89 -7.04 9.63
N LEU A 89 9.45 -7.06 8.41
CA LEU A 89 9.20 -6.05 7.39
C LEU A 89 7.71 -5.98 7.01
N THR A 90 7.04 -7.14 6.87
CA THR A 90 5.59 -7.19 6.62
C THR A 90 4.79 -6.53 7.73
N THR A 91 5.17 -6.79 8.99
CA THR A 91 4.51 -6.18 10.15
C THR A 91 4.67 -4.66 10.14
N ALA A 92 5.89 -4.16 9.93
CA ALA A 92 6.16 -2.73 9.87
C ALA A 92 5.47 -2.02 8.69
N ALA A 93 5.42 -2.65 7.51
CA ALA A 93 4.73 -2.11 6.34
C ALA A 93 3.20 -1.99 6.59
N ILE A 94 2.58 -3.01 7.20
CA ILE A 94 1.16 -2.98 7.58
C ILE A 94 0.91 -1.89 8.63
N GLU A 95 1.81 -1.74 9.60
CA GLU A 95 1.70 -0.71 10.64
C GLU A 95 1.75 0.70 10.04
N LEU A 96 2.76 0.99 9.20
CA LEU A 96 2.83 2.26 8.46
C LEU A 96 1.56 2.47 7.66
N PHE A 97 1.16 1.50 6.84
CA PHE A 97 0.00 1.61 5.98
C PHE A 97 -1.29 1.88 6.76
N SER A 98 -1.48 1.23 7.91
CA SER A 98 -2.65 1.42 8.74
C SER A 98 -2.63 2.76 9.48
N LYS A 99 -1.47 3.23 9.94
CA LYS A 99 -1.37 4.41 10.84
C LYS A 99 -1.10 5.72 10.12
N GLU A 100 -0.50 5.71 8.94
CA GLU A 100 -0.11 6.92 8.19
C GLU A 100 -1.28 7.91 8.04
N GLN A 101 -1.05 9.17 8.40
CA GLN A 101 -2.04 10.25 8.25
C GLN A 101 -1.67 11.22 7.14
N ASP A 102 -0.47 11.09 6.59
CA ASP A 102 -0.01 11.92 5.48
C ASP A 102 -0.35 11.29 4.13
N PHE A 103 -1.34 11.87 3.46
CA PHE A 103 -1.82 11.50 2.13
C PHE A 103 -1.31 12.46 1.05
N ARG A 104 -0.34 13.32 1.37
CA ARG A 104 0.19 14.24 0.36
C ARG A 104 0.84 13.46 -0.77
N SER A 105 0.51 13.90 -1.96
CA SER A 105 1.03 13.39 -3.21
C SER A 105 2.20 14.24 -3.67
N TYR A 106 2.07 14.97 -4.77
CA TYR A 106 3.05 15.98 -5.17
C TYR A 106 3.02 17.19 -4.22
N ILE A 107 4.18 17.59 -3.70
CA ILE A 107 4.30 18.74 -2.79
C ILE A 107 4.67 20.00 -3.59
N ASP A 108 5.86 20.00 -4.18
CA ASP A 108 6.40 21.10 -4.99
C ASP A 108 7.57 20.61 -5.86
N GLU A 109 8.09 21.47 -6.75
CA GLU A 109 9.18 21.14 -7.68
C GLU A 109 10.48 20.69 -6.99
N MET A 110 10.79 21.27 -5.83
CA MET A 110 12.02 20.94 -5.11
C MET A 110 11.87 19.59 -4.41
N THR A 111 10.73 19.36 -3.76
CA THR A 111 10.48 18.21 -2.89
C THR A 111 10.02 17.00 -3.67
N GLY A 112 9.22 17.20 -4.72
CA GLY A 112 8.60 16.16 -5.51
C GLY A 112 7.46 15.44 -4.78
N TRP A 113 7.40 14.13 -4.96
CA TRP A 113 6.32 13.28 -4.47
C TRP A 113 6.58 12.80 -3.03
N ALA A 114 5.62 13.02 -2.13
CA ALA A 114 5.57 12.37 -0.83
C ALA A 114 5.08 10.93 -0.96
N HIS A 115 3.83 10.68 -1.37
CA HIS A 115 3.34 9.35 -1.76
C HIS A 115 3.55 8.21 -0.74
N SER A 116 3.54 8.51 0.57
CA SER A 116 3.83 7.50 1.61
C SER A 116 2.93 6.26 1.52
N ILE A 117 1.61 6.45 1.45
CA ILE A 117 0.66 5.33 1.32
C ILE A 117 0.82 4.54 0.01
N ALA A 118 1.25 5.22 -1.05
CA ALA A 118 1.42 4.65 -2.38
C ALA A 118 2.66 3.74 -2.43
N HIS A 119 3.82 4.25 -2.00
CA HIS A 119 5.03 3.43 -1.88
C HIS A 119 4.87 2.29 -0.88
N THR A 120 4.11 2.51 0.20
CA THR A 120 3.81 1.44 1.16
C THR A 120 2.90 0.37 0.56
N ALA A 121 1.93 0.73 -0.27
CA ALA A 121 1.11 -0.25 -1.00
C ALA A 121 1.95 -1.08 -1.98
N ASP A 122 2.90 -0.46 -2.69
CA ASP A 122 3.84 -1.15 -3.58
C ASP A 122 4.73 -2.13 -2.79
N LEU A 123 5.21 -1.74 -1.60
CA LEU A 123 5.96 -2.62 -0.70
C LEU A 123 5.13 -3.83 -0.25
N ILE A 124 3.88 -3.61 0.16
CA ILE A 124 2.98 -4.70 0.56
C ILE A 124 2.75 -5.67 -0.61
N CYS A 125 2.59 -5.19 -1.84
CA CYS A 125 2.46 -6.04 -3.02
C CYS A 125 3.70 -6.90 -3.27
N ALA A 126 4.89 -6.29 -3.15
CA ALA A 126 6.16 -7.01 -3.28
C ALA A 126 6.31 -8.10 -2.20
N LEU A 127 5.92 -7.78 -0.96
CA LEU A 127 5.95 -8.70 0.17
C LEU A 127 4.98 -9.88 -0.02
N ILE A 128 3.73 -9.64 -0.43
CA ILE A 128 2.76 -10.72 -0.73
C ILE A 128 3.32 -11.70 -1.77
N SER A 129 3.99 -11.15 -2.79
CA SER A 129 4.61 -11.91 -3.87
C SER A 129 5.87 -12.69 -3.44
N HIS A 130 6.43 -12.40 -2.26
CA HIS A 130 7.64 -13.03 -1.76
C HIS A 130 7.39 -14.51 -1.35
N PRO A 131 8.33 -15.45 -1.59
CA PRO A 131 8.19 -16.86 -1.19
C PRO A 131 7.95 -17.06 0.31
N TYR A 132 8.55 -16.22 1.15
CA TYR A 132 8.39 -16.28 2.61
C TYR A 132 7.17 -15.52 3.17
N PHE A 133 6.31 -14.97 2.32
CA PHE A 133 5.08 -14.32 2.78
C PHE A 133 4.18 -15.29 3.55
N ASN A 134 3.75 -14.87 4.73
CA ASN A 134 2.86 -15.63 5.57
C ASN A 134 1.41 -15.16 5.40
N ILE A 135 0.53 -16.05 4.92
CA ILE A 135 -0.87 -15.72 4.63
C ILE A 135 -1.67 -15.23 5.85
N ARG A 136 -1.17 -15.42 7.08
CA ARG A 136 -1.79 -14.86 8.31
C ARG A 136 -1.93 -13.34 8.29
N PHE A 137 -1.12 -12.64 7.49
CA PHE A 137 -1.17 -11.19 7.36
C PHE A 137 -2.32 -10.69 6.50
N THR A 138 -3.00 -11.57 5.75
CA THR A 138 -4.08 -11.22 4.81
C THR A 138 -5.17 -10.36 5.45
N SER A 139 -5.71 -10.78 6.59
CA SER A 139 -6.79 -10.03 7.28
C SER A 139 -6.32 -8.66 7.76
N HIS A 140 -5.07 -8.55 8.21
CA HIS A 140 -4.46 -7.29 8.66
C HIS A 140 -4.27 -6.32 7.49
N ILE A 141 -3.86 -6.83 6.32
CA ILE A 141 -3.72 -6.04 5.09
C ILE A 141 -5.09 -5.53 4.62
N LEU A 142 -6.10 -6.40 4.52
CA LEU A 142 -7.46 -6.02 4.13
C LEU A 142 -8.08 -5.01 5.11
N GLN A 143 -7.80 -5.16 6.40
CA GLN A 143 -8.16 -4.20 7.43
C GLN A 143 -7.45 -2.84 7.23
N ALA A 144 -6.16 -2.85 6.92
CA ALA A 144 -5.41 -1.61 6.69
C ALA A 144 -5.92 -0.84 5.47
N ILE A 145 -6.26 -1.54 4.37
CA ILE A 145 -6.97 -0.94 3.22
C ILE A 145 -8.27 -0.28 3.70
N ARG A 146 -9.10 -1.02 4.45
CA ARG A 146 -10.37 -0.50 5.01
C ARG A 146 -10.17 0.74 5.87
N THR A 147 -9.10 0.80 6.66
CA THR A 147 -8.78 1.97 7.49
C THR A 147 -8.46 3.18 6.62
N ASN A 148 -7.62 3.02 5.58
CA ASN A 148 -7.21 4.11 4.69
C ASN A 148 -8.36 4.73 3.91
N LEU A 149 -9.38 3.96 3.56
CA LEU A 149 -10.57 4.46 2.87
C LEU A 149 -11.36 5.51 3.69
N TRP A 150 -11.14 5.60 5.00
CA TRP A 150 -11.93 6.41 5.94
C TRP A 150 -11.15 7.55 6.62
N LYS A 151 -9.94 7.89 6.16
CA LYS A 151 -9.11 8.94 6.79
C LYS A 151 -9.44 10.37 6.37
N GLY A 152 -10.63 10.60 5.80
CA GLY A 152 -11.09 11.95 5.46
C GLY A 152 -10.32 12.61 4.31
N TYR A 153 -9.63 11.83 3.48
CA TYR A 153 -8.95 12.24 2.26
C TYR A 153 -9.57 11.53 1.05
N VAL A 154 -9.66 12.20 -0.10
CA VAL A 154 -10.06 11.56 -1.37
C VAL A 154 -8.79 11.39 -2.18
N PHE A 155 -8.53 10.16 -2.64
CA PHE A 155 -7.37 9.83 -3.48
C PHE A 155 -7.32 10.69 -4.75
N GLN A 156 -6.12 11.12 -5.14
CA GLN A 156 -5.90 12.11 -6.20
C GLN A 156 -4.99 11.59 -7.30
N ASP A 157 -4.13 10.63 -7.01
CA ASP A 157 -3.04 10.17 -7.89
C ASP A 157 -2.99 8.64 -7.90
N ASP A 158 -4.16 8.07 -8.20
CA ASP A 158 -4.39 6.64 -8.45
C ASP A 158 -4.00 5.72 -7.27
N GLU A 159 -4.10 6.20 -6.03
CA GLU A 159 -3.81 5.38 -4.86
C GLU A 159 -4.74 4.17 -4.74
N GLU A 160 -5.99 4.29 -5.20
CA GLU A 160 -6.92 3.16 -5.27
C GLU A 160 -6.43 2.06 -6.22
N GLU A 161 -5.72 2.39 -7.30
CA GLU A 161 -5.17 1.38 -8.20
C GLU A 161 -4.09 0.57 -7.50
N ARG A 162 -3.22 1.24 -6.73
CA ARG A 162 -2.21 0.57 -5.91
C ARG A 162 -2.84 -0.31 -4.82
N PHE A 163 -3.98 0.10 -4.26
CA PHE A 163 -4.70 -0.72 -3.26
C PHE A 163 -5.37 -1.94 -3.92
N VAL A 164 -5.90 -1.79 -5.14
CA VAL A 164 -6.41 -2.94 -5.91
C VAL A 164 -5.31 -3.92 -6.27
N LYS A 165 -4.08 -3.45 -6.57
CA LYS A 165 -2.93 -4.34 -6.78
C LYS A 165 -2.59 -5.21 -5.56
N ILE A 166 -2.84 -4.72 -4.35
CA ILE A 166 -2.71 -5.55 -3.13
C ILE A 166 -3.72 -6.70 -3.16
N VAL A 167 -4.98 -6.40 -3.49
CA VAL A 167 -6.04 -7.42 -3.61
C VAL A 167 -5.70 -8.43 -4.70
N GLU A 168 -5.22 -7.96 -5.86
CA GLU A 168 -4.70 -8.81 -6.93
C GLU A 168 -3.57 -9.73 -6.44
N ALA A 169 -2.58 -9.18 -5.74
CA ALA A 169 -1.46 -9.97 -5.23
C ALA A 169 -1.93 -11.06 -4.26
N LEU A 170 -2.92 -10.77 -3.41
CA LEU A 170 -3.51 -11.76 -2.51
C LEU A 170 -4.30 -12.83 -3.26
N ILE A 171 -5.08 -12.47 -4.29
CA ILE A 171 -5.75 -13.43 -5.17
C ILE A 171 -4.73 -14.34 -5.85
N ALA A 172 -3.65 -13.77 -6.41
CA ALA A 172 -2.56 -14.54 -7.02
C ALA A 172 -1.83 -15.44 -6.02
N LYS A 173 -1.82 -15.09 -4.72
CA LYS A 173 -1.30 -15.93 -3.63
C LYS A 173 -2.22 -17.12 -3.29
N GLY A 174 -3.41 -17.20 -3.88
CA GLY A 174 -4.37 -18.27 -3.65
C GLY A 174 -5.27 -18.06 -2.43
N ILE A 175 -5.44 -16.81 -1.99
CA ILE A 175 -6.42 -16.50 -0.95
C ILE A 175 -7.84 -16.76 -1.48
N GLU A 176 -8.68 -17.38 -0.66
CA GLU A 176 -10.02 -17.79 -1.06
C GLU A 176 -10.92 -16.61 -1.41
N GLU A 177 -11.64 -16.75 -2.52
CA GLU A 177 -12.57 -15.74 -3.04
C GLU A 177 -13.62 -15.29 -2.00
N ALA A 178 -14.07 -16.22 -1.14
CA ALA A 178 -15.07 -15.95 -0.11
C ALA A 178 -14.62 -14.87 0.88
N LEU A 179 -13.33 -14.81 1.22
CA LEU A 179 -12.78 -13.79 2.11
C LEU A 179 -12.93 -12.38 1.52
N PHE A 180 -12.70 -12.24 0.21
CA PHE A 180 -12.84 -10.95 -0.47
C PHE A 180 -14.31 -10.54 -0.62
N ILE A 181 -15.22 -11.50 -0.81
CA ILE A 181 -16.66 -11.23 -0.84
C ILE A 181 -17.11 -10.65 0.50
N GLU A 182 -16.77 -11.33 1.61
CA GLU A 182 -17.08 -10.86 2.96
C GLU A 182 -16.47 -9.48 3.22
N TRP A 183 -15.21 -9.29 2.83
CA TRP A 183 -14.54 -8.00 2.98
C TRP A 183 -15.24 -6.88 2.20
N VAL A 184 -15.65 -7.11 0.94
CA VAL A 184 -16.38 -6.11 0.15
C VAL A 184 -17.73 -5.78 0.79
N GLU A 185 -18.47 -6.79 1.25
CA GLU A 185 -19.74 -6.59 1.98
C GLU A 185 -19.54 -5.68 3.20
N GLN A 186 -18.51 -5.98 4.03
CA GLN A 186 -18.17 -5.16 5.19
C GLN A 186 -17.79 -3.70 4.86
N LEU A 187 -17.20 -3.43 3.69
CA LEU A 187 -16.91 -2.05 3.27
C LEU A 187 -18.20 -1.25 3.09
N PHE A 188 -19.21 -1.85 2.47
CA PHE A 188 -20.49 -1.21 2.19
C PHE A 188 -21.40 -1.18 3.43
N ASP A 189 -21.40 -2.22 4.26
CA ASP A 189 -22.11 -2.21 5.54
C ASP A 189 -21.65 -1.05 6.43
N ARG A 190 -20.34 -0.77 6.46
CA ARG A 190 -19.80 0.39 7.18
C ARG A 190 -20.30 1.72 6.62
N LEU A 191 -20.45 1.85 5.30
CA LEU A 191 -21.05 3.04 4.69
C LEU A 191 -22.51 3.22 5.11
N GLU A 192 -23.30 2.14 5.15
CA GLU A 192 -24.70 2.18 5.57
C GLU A 192 -24.82 2.53 7.06
N MET A 193 -24.03 1.88 7.91
CA MET A 193 -23.99 2.13 9.34
C MET A 193 -23.66 3.59 9.65
N VAL A 194 -22.59 4.14 9.08
CA VAL A 194 -22.20 5.54 9.34
C VAL A 194 -23.25 6.52 8.81
N ALA A 195 -23.86 6.25 7.64
CA ALA A 195 -24.94 7.07 7.13
C ALA A 195 -26.16 7.08 8.06
N TYR A 196 -26.51 5.92 8.63
CA TYR A 196 -27.62 5.80 9.57
C TYR A 196 -27.34 6.52 10.90
N GLU A 197 -26.14 6.36 11.46
CA GLU A 197 -25.78 6.92 12.77
C GLU A 197 -25.45 8.43 12.73
N GLN A 198 -24.78 8.89 11.67
CA GLN A 198 -24.16 10.21 11.62
C GLN A 198 -24.65 11.05 10.43
N GLY A 199 -25.49 10.49 9.56
CA GLY A 199 -25.92 11.14 8.32
C GLY A 199 -24.81 11.23 7.26
N TYR A 200 -25.14 11.90 6.16
CA TYR A 200 -24.23 12.11 5.04
C TYR A 200 -23.31 13.32 5.28
N ASN A 201 -22.25 13.12 6.07
CA ASN A 201 -21.24 14.16 6.34
C ASN A 201 -20.07 14.13 5.34
N ALA A 202 -19.17 15.12 5.44
CA ALA A 202 -18.03 15.22 4.53
C ALA A 202 -17.13 13.98 4.55
N SER A 203 -16.84 13.41 5.74
CA SER A 203 -16.01 12.20 5.86
C SER A 203 -16.66 11.02 5.14
N TRP A 204 -17.98 10.87 5.30
CA TRP A 204 -18.75 9.84 4.61
C TRP A 204 -18.67 9.97 3.09
N PHE A 205 -18.84 11.18 2.54
CA PHE A 205 -18.75 11.39 1.09
C PHE A 205 -17.35 11.06 0.55
N LYS A 206 -16.30 11.45 1.27
CA LYS A 206 -14.91 11.12 0.88
C LYS A 206 -14.68 9.61 0.90
N ALA A 207 -15.10 8.92 1.95
CA ALA A 207 -14.99 7.47 2.06
C ALA A 207 -15.79 6.74 0.97
N ARG A 208 -17.02 7.19 0.71
CA ARG A 208 -17.84 6.65 -0.39
C ARG A 208 -17.14 6.81 -1.73
N THR A 209 -16.54 7.96 -2.02
CA THR A 209 -15.80 8.19 -3.27
C THR A 209 -14.64 7.21 -3.41
N ASN A 210 -13.80 7.07 -2.38
CA ASN A 210 -12.68 6.14 -2.41
C ASN A 210 -13.15 4.68 -2.58
N ILE A 211 -14.16 4.24 -1.83
CA ILE A 211 -14.72 2.89 -1.92
C ILE A 211 -15.25 2.65 -3.34
N LEU A 212 -16.04 3.58 -3.90
CA LEU A 212 -16.61 3.40 -5.23
C LEU A 212 -15.55 3.40 -6.34
N ASN A 213 -14.53 4.25 -6.24
CA ASN A 213 -13.44 4.27 -7.22
C ASN A 213 -12.65 2.96 -7.14
N MET A 214 -12.24 2.54 -5.93
CA MET A 214 -11.54 1.27 -5.73
C MET A 214 -12.35 0.07 -6.23
N MET A 215 -13.67 0.03 -5.99
CA MET A 215 -14.53 -1.05 -6.47
C MET A 215 -14.68 -1.06 -7.98
N LYS A 216 -14.78 0.10 -8.65
CA LYS A 216 -14.79 0.18 -10.12
C LYS A 216 -13.47 -0.34 -10.70
N THR A 217 -12.34 0.06 -10.13
CA THR A 217 -11.02 -0.41 -10.52
C THR A 217 -10.91 -1.93 -10.32
N LEU A 218 -11.32 -2.45 -9.16
CA LEU A 218 -11.36 -3.89 -8.88
C LEU A 218 -12.26 -4.64 -9.86
N TYR A 219 -13.43 -4.10 -10.19
CA TYR A 219 -14.35 -4.72 -11.16
C TYR A 219 -13.70 -4.89 -12.54
N PHE A 220 -13.05 -3.85 -13.07
CA PHE A 220 -12.36 -3.93 -14.35
C PHE A 220 -11.16 -4.87 -14.30
N PHE A 221 -10.40 -4.84 -13.20
CA PHE A 221 -9.33 -5.80 -12.97
C PHE A 221 -9.83 -7.25 -13.05
N LEU A 222 -10.84 -7.62 -12.25
CA LEU A 222 -11.42 -8.96 -12.24
C LEU A 222 -12.04 -9.35 -13.59
N LYS A 223 -12.58 -8.38 -14.32
CA LYS A 223 -13.10 -8.59 -15.67
C LYS A 223 -11.99 -8.96 -16.65
N PHE A 224 -10.85 -8.28 -16.61
CA PHE A 224 -9.75 -8.51 -17.55
C PHE A 224 -8.84 -9.67 -17.17
N SER A 225 -8.69 -9.98 -15.88
CA SER A 225 -7.94 -11.15 -15.42
C SER A 225 -8.70 -12.47 -15.59
N ASN A 226 -10.00 -12.42 -15.86
CA ASN A 226 -10.88 -13.58 -16.02
C ASN A 226 -10.81 -14.56 -14.83
N HIS A 227 -10.75 -14.00 -13.61
CA HIS A 227 -10.65 -14.72 -12.35
C HIS A 227 -11.68 -14.18 -11.34
N SER A 228 -12.00 -14.98 -10.31
CA SER A 228 -12.95 -14.63 -9.24
C SER A 228 -14.30 -14.09 -9.73
N ASP A 229 -15.02 -14.90 -10.52
CA ASP A 229 -16.29 -14.52 -11.14
C ASP A 229 -17.38 -14.15 -10.11
N LYS A 230 -17.40 -14.81 -8.95
CA LYS A 230 -18.40 -14.52 -7.90
C LYS A 230 -18.12 -13.18 -7.26
N LEU A 231 -16.86 -12.91 -6.90
CA LEU A 231 -16.41 -11.63 -6.39
C LEU A 231 -16.72 -10.51 -7.38
N ARG A 232 -16.42 -10.71 -8.68
CA ARG A 232 -16.76 -9.73 -9.73
C ARG A 232 -18.26 -9.45 -9.77
N GLY A 233 -19.09 -10.48 -9.64
CA GLY A 233 -20.55 -10.36 -9.56
C GLY A 233 -21.00 -9.50 -8.37
N ILE A 234 -20.49 -9.81 -7.17
CA ILE A 234 -20.79 -9.06 -5.94
C ILE A 234 -20.35 -7.60 -6.04
N VAL A 235 -19.11 -7.34 -6.48
CA VAL A 235 -18.60 -5.99 -6.71
C VAL A 235 -19.50 -5.22 -7.69
N SER A 236 -19.94 -5.86 -8.78
CA SER A 236 -20.86 -5.24 -9.74
C SER A 236 -22.21 -4.85 -9.11
N ILE A 237 -22.80 -5.74 -8.29
CA ILE A 237 -24.06 -5.47 -7.59
C ILE A 237 -23.93 -4.25 -6.69
N PHE A 238 -22.87 -4.17 -5.88
CA PHE A 238 -22.65 -3.03 -5.01
C PHE A 238 -22.41 -1.74 -5.79
N ILE A 239 -21.57 -1.75 -6.84
CA ILE A 239 -21.38 -0.57 -7.70
C ILE A 239 -22.73 -0.08 -8.25
N GLN A 240 -23.55 -0.99 -8.80
CA GLN A 240 -24.85 -0.63 -9.37
C GLN A 240 -25.81 -0.05 -8.33
N ARG A 241 -25.85 -0.63 -7.12
CA ARG A 241 -26.68 -0.14 -6.01
C ARG A 241 -26.28 1.28 -5.60
N TRP A 242 -24.98 1.52 -5.45
CA TRP A 242 -24.44 2.75 -4.89
C TRP A 242 -24.24 3.89 -5.89
N LEU A 243 -24.19 3.60 -7.20
CA LEU A 243 -24.26 4.61 -8.25
C LEU A 243 -25.66 5.21 -8.43
N LYS A 244 -26.73 4.50 -8.09
CA LYS A 244 -28.11 5.00 -8.18
C LYS A 244 -28.51 5.94 -7.04
N LEU A 245 -27.68 6.06 -6.01
CA LEU A 245 -27.91 6.89 -4.83
C LEU A 245 -27.27 8.29 -4.95
N THR A 246 -26.96 8.73 -6.17
CA THR A 246 -26.57 10.12 -6.50
C THR A 246 -27.78 10.94 -6.89
#